data_AF-A0A7C3CNH6-F1
#
_entry.id   AF-A0A7C3CNH6-F1
#
_cell.length_a   1.000
_cell.length_b   1.000
_cell.length_c   1.000
_cell.angle_alpha   90.00
_cell.angle_beta   90.00
_cell.angle_gamma   90.00
#
_symmetry.space_group_name_H-M   'P 1'
#
loop_
_entity.id
_entity.type
_entity.pdbx_description
1 polymer ?
#
loop_
_entity_poly.entity_id
_entity_poly.type
_entity_poly.pdbx_seq_one_letter_code
_entity_poly.pdbx_strand_id
1 'polypeptide(L)'
;MLMYDTVARFYDAVHADEHEDIAFILEVARSQAGAVLDLGCGTGRVTLPLAQAGFMVVGVDNSAEMLTLANKKVEAANLQEKVGLISADITNFSLDHPPFALALISQNTLMHFAESQLPALLQSIYPHLAPDGLLLIDLANPLQLA
;
A
#
# COMPACT_ATOMS: atom_id res chain seq x y z
N MET A 1 -12.87 15.65 7.06
CA MET A 1 -12.57 15.22 5.68
C MET A 1 -11.06 15.16 5.58
N LEU A 2 -10.51 14.00 5.21
CA LEU A 2 -9.06 13.84 5.13
C LEU A 2 -8.53 14.64 3.93
N MET A 3 -7.27 15.05 3.99
CA MET A 3 -6.61 15.75 2.87
C MET A 3 -6.78 14.97 1.56
N TYR A 4 -6.57 13.66 1.62
CA TYR A 4 -6.63 12.77 0.46
C TYR A 4 -8.04 12.60 -0.13
N ASP A 5 -9.10 12.68 0.69
CA ASP A 5 -10.47 12.69 0.16
C ASP A 5 -10.70 13.88 -0.80
N THR A 6 -10.08 15.03 -0.50
CA THR A 6 -10.30 16.27 -1.26
C THR A 6 -9.59 16.23 -2.62
N VAL A 7 -8.43 15.57 -2.68
CA VAL A 7 -7.55 15.55 -3.86
C VAL A 7 -7.62 14.26 -4.68
N ALA A 8 -8.31 13.22 -4.19
CA ALA A 8 -8.39 11.89 -4.82
C ALA A 8 -8.64 11.95 -6.34
N ARG A 9 -9.59 12.78 -6.78
CA ARG A 9 -9.94 12.90 -8.22
C ARG A 9 -8.82 13.40 -9.14
N PHE A 10 -7.78 14.02 -8.59
CA PHE A 10 -6.62 14.50 -9.33
C PHE A 10 -5.38 13.62 -9.13
N TYR A 11 -5.41 12.72 -8.15
CA TYR A 11 -4.23 12.00 -7.69
C TYR A 11 -3.55 11.23 -8.82
N ASP A 12 -4.31 10.43 -9.56
CA ASP A 12 -3.77 9.69 -10.69
C ASP A 12 -3.25 10.59 -11.81
N ALA A 13 -3.85 11.77 -12.03
CA ALA A 13 -3.40 12.68 -13.08
C ALA A 13 -2.05 13.33 -12.74
N VAL A 14 -1.74 13.46 -11.45
CA VAL A 14 -0.46 14.01 -10.97
C VAL A 14 0.62 12.93 -10.92
N HIS A 15 0.25 11.70 -10.56
CA HIS A 15 1.17 10.59 -10.32
C HIS A 15 1.15 9.51 -11.43
N ALA A 16 0.57 9.83 -12.60
CA ALA A 16 0.35 8.87 -13.69
C ALA A 16 1.64 8.21 -14.17
N ASP A 17 2.75 8.95 -14.19
CA ASP A 17 4.03 8.51 -14.76
C ASP A 17 4.98 7.90 -13.71
N GLU A 18 4.54 7.79 -12.45
CA GLU A 18 5.37 7.28 -11.34
C GLU A 18 5.36 5.76 -11.29
N HIS A 19 6.26 5.15 -12.06
CA HIS A 19 6.37 3.70 -12.21
C HIS A 19 7.77 3.12 -11.92
N GLU A 20 8.75 3.97 -11.61
CA GLU A 20 10.16 3.60 -11.54
C GLU A 20 10.46 2.54 -10.46
N ASP A 21 9.69 2.54 -9.37
CA ASP A 21 9.83 1.63 -8.24
C ASP A 21 9.08 0.29 -8.41
N ILE A 22 8.10 0.23 -9.32
CA ILE A 22 7.22 -0.95 -9.49
C ILE A 22 8.02 -2.20 -9.84
N ALA A 23 9.03 -2.09 -10.70
CA ALA A 23 9.86 -3.22 -11.10
C ALA A 23 10.61 -3.84 -9.91
N PHE A 24 11.15 -2.98 -9.03
CA PHE A 24 11.84 -3.40 -7.81
C PHE A 24 10.88 -4.04 -6.80
N ILE A 25 9.72 -3.43 -6.58
CA ILE A 25 8.69 -3.98 -5.67
C ILE A 25 8.24 -5.37 -6.14
N LEU A 26 8.05 -5.56 -7.45
CA LEU A 26 7.71 -6.87 -8.03
C LEU A 26 8.82 -7.91 -7.82
N GLU A 27 10.09 -7.51 -7.94
CA GLU A 27 11.23 -8.39 -7.67
C GLU A 27 11.24 -8.84 -6.19
N VAL A 28 11.07 -7.91 -5.25
CA VAL A 28 11.00 -8.21 -3.83
C VAL A 28 9.81 -9.13 -3.53
N ALA A 29 8.62 -8.85 -4.06
CA ALA A 29 7.45 -9.69 -3.87
C ALA A 29 7.67 -11.13 -4.38
N ARG A 30 8.33 -11.30 -5.52
CA ARG A 30 8.69 -12.63 -6.06
C ARG A 30 9.66 -13.38 -5.15
N SER A 31 10.54 -12.68 -4.44
CA SER A 31 11.50 -13.31 -3.51
C SER A 31 10.84 -13.85 -2.23
N GLN A 32 9.68 -13.31 -1.83
CA GLN A 32 8.98 -13.67 -0.58
C GLN A 32 7.87 -14.72 -0.78
N ALA A 33 7.40 -14.92 -2.01
CA ALA A 33 6.45 -15.97 -2.41
C ALA A 33 5.19 -16.12 -1.52
N GLY A 34 4.49 -15.01 -1.24
CA GLY A 34 3.24 -15.02 -0.49
C GLY A 34 2.35 -13.79 -0.73
N ALA A 35 1.28 -13.65 0.06
CA ALA A 35 0.37 -12.51 -0.02
C ALA A 35 1.08 -11.20 0.38
N VAL A 36 0.64 -10.10 -0.21
CA VAL A 36 1.20 -8.76 0.00
C VAL A 36 0.19 -7.84 0.69
N LEU A 37 0.66 -7.04 1.65
CA LEU A 37 -0.11 -6.00 2.33
C LEU A 37 0.40 -4.62 1.87
N ASP A 38 -0.44 -3.83 1.22
CA ASP A 38 -0.12 -2.47 0.72
C ASP A 38 -0.75 -1.42 1.66
N LEU A 39 0.07 -0.77 2.49
CA LEU A 39 -0.36 0.16 3.54
C LEU A 39 -0.30 1.59 3.04
N GLY A 40 -1.44 2.29 3.07
CA GLY A 40 -1.61 3.55 2.36
C GLY A 40 -1.72 3.33 0.85
N CYS A 41 -2.49 2.32 0.43
CA CYS A 41 -2.55 1.87 -0.96
C CYS A 41 -3.12 2.93 -1.93
N GLY A 42 -3.79 3.97 -1.42
CA GLY A 42 -4.33 5.07 -2.19
C GLY A 42 -5.26 4.58 -3.31
N THR A 43 -5.01 5.03 -4.54
CA THR A 43 -5.77 4.61 -5.74
C THR A 43 -5.26 3.30 -6.35
N GLY A 44 -4.41 2.56 -5.64
CA GLY A 44 -3.93 1.22 -6.01
C GLY A 44 -2.73 1.19 -6.97
N ARG A 45 -1.89 2.24 -6.99
CA ARG A 45 -0.73 2.33 -7.91
C ARG A 45 0.20 1.12 -7.83
N VAL A 46 0.45 0.60 -6.63
CA VAL A 46 1.28 -0.59 -6.37
C VAL A 46 0.43 -1.86 -6.28
N THR A 47 -0.71 -1.77 -5.60
CA THR A 47 -1.69 -2.87 -5.49
C THR A 47 -2.03 -3.52 -6.84
N LEU A 48 -2.32 -2.72 -7.87
CA LEU A 48 -2.76 -3.23 -9.17
C LEU A 48 -1.66 -4.02 -9.90
N PRO A 49 -0.45 -3.48 -10.13
CA PRO A 49 0.63 -4.23 -10.76
C PRO A 49 1.00 -5.53 -10.04
N LEU A 50 0.98 -5.54 -8.71
CA LEU A 50 1.20 -6.77 -7.92
C LEU A 50 0.11 -7.82 -8.22
N ALA A 51 -1.16 -7.43 -8.18
CA ALA A 51 -2.26 -8.36 -8.47
C ALA A 51 -2.22 -8.87 -9.92
N GLN A 52 -1.90 -8.00 -10.89
CA GLN A 52 -1.69 -8.37 -12.29
C GLN A 52 -0.53 -9.37 -12.46
N ALA A 53 0.53 -9.21 -11.66
CA ALA A 53 1.66 -10.14 -11.65
C ALA A 53 1.38 -11.48 -10.95
N GLY A 54 0.20 -11.66 -10.34
CA GLY A 54 -0.23 -12.93 -9.78
C GLY A 54 -0.37 -12.97 -8.27
N PHE A 55 -0.01 -11.90 -7.55
CA PHE A 55 -0.05 -11.88 -6.09
C PHE A 55 -1.48 -11.69 -5.56
N MET A 56 -1.75 -12.26 -4.40
CA MET A 56 -2.89 -11.86 -3.56
C MET A 56 -2.47 -10.60 -2.81
N VAL A 57 -3.26 -9.54 -2.91
CA VAL A 57 -2.93 -8.23 -2.33
C VAL A 57 -4.08 -7.74 -1.46
N VAL A 58 -3.75 -7.28 -0.26
CA VAL A 58 -4.66 -6.52 0.59
C VAL A 58 -4.16 -5.08 0.65
N GLY A 59 -4.95 -4.14 0.14
CA GLY A 59 -4.69 -2.71 0.24
C GLY A 59 -5.44 -2.11 1.42
N VAL A 60 -4.74 -1.34 2.26
CA VAL A 60 -5.35 -0.60 3.38
C VAL A 60 -5.15 0.89 3.15
N ASP A 61 -6.21 1.67 3.29
CA ASP A 61 -6.14 3.14 3.26
C ASP A 61 -7.24 3.74 4.14
N ASN A 62 -7.06 4.97 4.63
CA ASN A 62 -8.07 5.65 5.44
C ASN A 62 -8.96 6.59 4.62
N SER A 63 -8.61 6.86 3.35
CA SER A 63 -9.39 7.68 2.44
C SER A 63 -10.39 6.83 1.64
N ALA A 64 -11.67 7.00 1.96
CA ALA A 64 -12.77 6.32 1.26
C ALA A 64 -12.83 6.69 -0.23
N GLU A 65 -12.47 7.93 -0.59
CA GLU A 65 -12.44 8.38 -1.99
C GLU A 65 -11.31 7.70 -2.77
N MET A 66 -10.13 7.54 -2.16
CA MET A 66 -9.01 6.81 -2.77
C MET A 66 -9.38 5.34 -3.00
N LEU A 67 -9.96 4.67 -1.99
CA LEU A 67 -10.41 3.29 -2.10
C LEU A 67 -11.51 3.12 -3.14
N THR A 68 -12.41 4.10 -3.28
CA THR A 68 -13.44 4.10 -4.34
C THR A 68 -12.80 4.10 -5.73
N LEU A 69 -11.75 4.89 -5.94
CA LEU A 69 -11.01 4.92 -7.20
C LEU A 69 -10.23 3.61 -7.42
N ALA A 70 -9.55 3.11 -6.37
CA ALA A 70 -8.83 1.84 -6.43
C ALA A 70 -9.77 0.69 -6.83
N ASN A 71 -10.94 0.59 -6.19
CA ASN A 71 -11.92 -0.46 -6.47
C ASN A 71 -12.42 -0.41 -7.93
N LYS A 72 -12.68 0.79 -8.48
CA LYS A 72 -13.04 0.94 -9.90
C LYS A 72 -11.97 0.40 -10.84
N LYS A 73 -10.69 0.62 -10.53
CA LYS A 73 -9.58 0.09 -11.35
C LYS A 73 -9.42 -1.41 -11.18
N VAL A 74 -9.59 -1.94 -9.96
CA VAL A 74 -9.60 -3.38 -9.69
C VAL A 74 -10.69 -4.07 -10.50
N GLU A 75 -11.91 -3.51 -10.50
CA GLU A 75 -13.03 -4.03 -11.28
C GLU A 75 -12.77 -3.96 -12.79
N ALA A 76 -12.29 -2.83 -13.28
CA ALA A 76 -11.97 -2.65 -14.70
C ALA A 76 -10.89 -3.62 -15.20
N ALA A 77 -9.96 -4.01 -14.32
CA ALA A 77 -8.90 -4.96 -14.62
C ALA A 77 -9.28 -6.44 -14.35
N ASN A 78 -10.49 -6.72 -13.86
CA ASN A 78 -10.95 -8.06 -13.43
C ASN A 78 -10.06 -8.70 -12.35
N LEU A 79 -9.66 -7.92 -11.35
CA LEU A 79 -8.74 -8.35 -10.27
C LEU A 79 -9.44 -8.56 -8.92
N GLN A 80 -10.78 -8.58 -8.88
CA GLN A 80 -11.56 -8.66 -7.63
C GLN A 80 -11.27 -9.94 -6.83
N GLU A 81 -10.86 -11.03 -7.49
CA GLU A 81 -10.49 -12.28 -6.82
C GLU A 81 -9.09 -12.23 -6.17
N LYS A 82 -8.25 -11.25 -6.55
CA LYS A 82 -6.88 -11.12 -6.07
C LYS A 82 -6.66 -9.95 -5.12
N VAL A 83 -7.56 -8.97 -5.13
CA VAL A 83 -7.41 -7.73 -4.37
C VAL A 83 -8.52 -7.57 -3.35
N GLY A 84 -8.14 -7.47 -2.07
CA GLY A 84 -9.00 -6.97 -1.00
C GLY A 84 -8.65 -5.52 -0.67
N LEU A 85 -9.64 -4.64 -0.56
CA LEU A 85 -9.46 -3.24 -0.16
C LEU A 85 -10.15 -2.99 1.18
N ILE A 86 -9.42 -2.39 2.12
CA ILE A 86 -9.87 -2.22 3.51
C ILE A 86 -9.72 -0.76 3.93
N SER A 87 -10.80 -0.18 4.42
CA SER A 87 -10.81 1.17 4.99
C SER A 87 -10.39 1.13 6.46
N ALA A 88 -9.17 1.54 6.78
CA ALA A 88 -8.67 1.59 8.15
C ALA A 88 -7.51 2.59 8.34
N ASP A 89 -7.28 2.99 9.59
CA ASP A 89 -6.06 3.69 9.99
C ASP A 89 -4.93 2.68 10.17
N ILE A 90 -3.86 2.80 9.37
CA ILE A 90 -2.74 1.86 9.43
C ILE A 90 -1.95 1.92 10.74
N THR A 91 -2.14 2.93 11.59
CA THR A 91 -1.58 2.96 12.96
C THR A 91 -2.36 2.12 13.97
N ASN A 92 -3.57 1.67 13.61
CA ASN A 92 -4.43 0.87 14.48
C ASN A 92 -5.45 0.08 13.66
N PHE A 93 -5.01 -1.06 13.12
CA PHE A 93 -5.86 -1.97 12.35
C PHE A 93 -5.59 -3.42 12.75
N SER A 94 -6.57 -4.29 12.49
CA SER A 94 -6.44 -5.73 12.65
C SER A 94 -7.20 -6.42 11.54
N LEU A 95 -6.55 -7.38 10.89
CA LEU A 95 -7.09 -8.10 9.74
C LEU A 95 -7.28 -9.57 10.13
N ASP A 96 -8.43 -10.13 9.80
CA ASP A 96 -8.65 -11.57 9.83
C ASP A 96 -8.14 -12.17 8.52
N HIS A 97 -6.81 -12.26 8.39
CA HIS A 97 -6.13 -12.72 7.19
C HIS A 97 -4.91 -13.58 7.58
N PRO A 98 -4.54 -14.60 6.78
CA PRO A 98 -3.26 -15.28 6.94
C PRO A 98 -2.08 -14.29 6.95
N PRO A 99 -0.98 -14.58 7.66
CA PRO A 99 0.19 -13.69 7.69
C PRO A 99 0.74 -13.41 6.28
N PHE A 100 1.12 -12.15 6.05
CA PHE A 100 1.66 -11.68 4.78
C PHE A 100 3.16 -11.94 4.70
N ALA A 101 3.64 -12.28 3.50
CA ALA A 101 5.06 -12.46 3.25
C ALA A 101 5.76 -11.11 2.98
N LEU A 102 5.00 -10.09 2.59
CA LEU A 102 5.50 -8.74 2.35
C LEU A 102 4.45 -7.70 2.77
N ALA A 103 4.86 -6.72 3.55
CA ALA A 103 4.12 -5.47 3.77
C ALA A 103 4.86 -4.30 3.12
N LEU A 104 4.13 -3.36 2.55
CA LEU A 104 4.64 -2.21 1.81
C LEU A 104 4.11 -0.91 2.44
N ILE A 105 4.98 0.07 2.64
CA ILE A 105 4.63 1.48 2.79
C ILE A 105 5.34 2.20 1.65
N SER A 106 4.58 2.54 0.60
CA SER A 106 5.14 3.11 -0.64
C SER A 106 4.88 4.63 -0.76
N GLN A 107 5.55 5.30 -1.70
CA GLN A 107 5.33 6.69 -2.07
C GLN A 107 5.42 7.67 -0.92
N ASN A 108 6.42 7.49 -0.07
CA ASN A 108 6.66 8.35 1.09
C ASN A 108 5.52 8.35 2.12
N THR A 109 4.65 7.34 2.11
CA THR A 109 3.48 7.30 2.99
C THR A 109 3.87 7.42 4.47
N LEU A 110 5.05 6.90 4.86
CA LEU A 110 5.58 7.05 6.22
C LEU A 110 5.75 8.53 6.64
N MET A 111 6.04 9.43 5.69
CA MET A 111 6.25 10.86 5.96
C MET A 111 4.97 11.61 6.37
N HIS A 112 3.80 10.97 6.27
CA HIS A 112 2.54 11.52 6.78
C HIS A 112 2.36 11.32 8.29
N PHE A 113 3.25 10.58 8.94
CA PHE A 113 3.20 10.30 10.36
C PHE A 113 4.22 11.13 11.14
N ALA A 114 3.82 11.61 12.31
CA ALA A 114 4.78 12.16 13.26
C ALA A 114 5.67 11.04 13.81
N GLU A 115 6.89 11.38 14.24
CA GLU A 115 7.84 10.43 14.83
C GLU A 115 7.22 9.67 16.03
N SER A 116 6.39 10.35 16.82
CA SER A 116 5.66 9.75 17.95
C SER A 116 4.65 8.66 17.56
N GLN A 117 4.22 8.62 16.30
CA GLN A 117 3.26 7.64 15.78
C GLN A 117 3.95 6.40 15.18
N LEU A 118 5.25 6.49 14.85
CA LEU A 118 5.98 5.39 14.23
C LEU A 118 6.00 4.10 15.07
N PRO A 119 6.16 4.14 16.42
CA PRO A 119 6.06 2.93 17.22
C PRO A 119 4.70 2.24 17.10
N ALA A 120 3.60 3.00 17.10
CA ALA A 120 2.26 2.45 16.95
C ALA A 120 2.04 1.85 15.56
N LEU A 121 2.52 2.53 14.51
CA LEU A 121 2.49 2.02 13.14
C LEU A 121 3.27 0.70 12.99
N LEU A 122 4.47 0.60 13.55
CA LEU A 122 5.24 -0.64 13.46
C LEU A 122 4.59 -1.77 14.28
N GLN A 123 4.00 -1.44 15.44
CA GLN A 123 3.28 -2.39 16.28
C GLN A 123 1.97 -2.87 15.66
N SER A 124 1.29 -2.05 14.85
CA SER A 124 0.09 -2.48 14.14
C SER A 124 0.43 -3.43 12.98
N ILE A 125 1.56 -3.23 12.29
CA ILE A 125 1.97 -4.03 11.12
C ILE A 125 2.57 -5.39 11.51
N TYR A 126 3.41 -5.41 12.55
CA TYR A 126 4.20 -6.59 12.92
C TYR A 126 3.37 -7.88 13.09
N PRO A 127 2.18 -7.88 13.73
CA PRO A 127 1.36 -9.08 13.91
C PRO A 127 0.82 -9.68 12.61
N HIS A 128 0.76 -8.89 11.53
CA HIS A 128 0.28 -9.36 10.22
C HIS A 128 1.39 -9.97 9.36
N LEU A 129 2.66 -9.85 9.75
CA LEU A 129 3.77 -10.44 9.01
C LEU A 129 3.97 -11.91 9.36
N ALA A 130 4.31 -12.71 8.34
CA ALA A 130 4.83 -14.06 8.55
C ALA A 130 6.17 -14.02 9.32
N PRO A 131 6.61 -15.12 9.96
CA PRO A 131 7.87 -15.16 10.71
C PRO A 131 9.12 -14.69 9.96
N ASP A 132 9.14 -14.85 8.62
CA ASP A 132 10.21 -14.39 7.73
C ASP A 132 9.74 -13.28 6.77
N GLY A 133 8.57 -12.69 7.04
CA GLY A 133 7.99 -11.65 6.21
C GLY A 133 8.77 -10.35 6.27
N LEU A 134 8.76 -9.61 5.17
CA LEU A 134 9.46 -8.33 5.06
C LEU A 134 8.51 -7.15 5.19
N LEU A 135 8.99 -6.06 5.80
CA LEU A 135 8.42 -4.73 5.65
C LEU A 135 9.34 -3.92 4.72
N LEU A 136 8.82 -3.51 3.57
CA LEU A 136 9.49 -2.61 2.63
C LEU A 136 8.91 -1.21 2.79
N ILE A 137 9.81 -0.24 2.95
CA ILE A 137 9.47 1.18 3.05
C ILE A 137 10.33 1.93 2.04
N ASP A 138 9.71 2.79 1.22
CA ASP A 138 10.43 3.77 0.41
C ASP A 138 10.28 5.18 1.00
N LEU A 139 11.34 5.97 0.89
CA LEU A 139 11.38 7.34 1.37
C LEU A 139 12.23 8.18 0.42
N ALA A 140 11.81 9.42 0.21
CA ALA A 140 12.55 10.40 -0.51
C ALA A 140 13.87 10.66 0.21
N ASN A 141 14.96 10.70 -0.54
CA ASN A 141 16.26 11.00 0.01
C ASN A 141 16.29 12.48 0.46
N PRO A 142 16.44 12.79 1.75
CA PRO A 142 16.37 14.17 2.24
C PRO A 142 17.46 15.07 1.64
N LEU A 143 18.58 14.50 1.19
CA LEU A 143 19.66 15.24 0.54
C LEU A 143 19.34 15.63 -0.91
N GLN A 144 18.31 15.04 -1.51
CA GLN A 144 17.87 15.34 -2.88
C GLN A 144 16.64 16.27 -2.92
N LEU A 145 16.09 16.62 -1.75
CA LEU A 145 14.93 17.51 -1.61
C LEU A 145 15.31 18.97 -1.30
N ALA A 146 16.61 19.30 -1.25
CA ALA A 146 17.16 20.61 -0.90
C ALA A 146 17.55 21.45 -2.13
#